data_AF-A0A3L6T4C5-F1
#
_entry.id   AF-A0A3L6T4C5-F1
#
_cell.length_a   1.000
_cell.length_b   1.000
_cell.length_c   1.000
_cell.angle_alpha   90.00
_cell.angle_beta   90.00
_cell.angle_gamma   90.00
#
_symmetry.space_group_name_H-M   'P 1'
#
loop_
_entity.id
_entity.type
_entity.pdbx_description
1 polymer ?
#
loop_
_entity_poly.entity_id
_entity_poly.type
_entity_poly.pdbx_seq_one_letter_code
_entity_poly.pdbx_strand_id
1 'polypeptide(L)'
;MNRRLNLDIPQNNTFLLPRDVLAATDQLIGMKFGTGILDDDDMNHLKNKRIRSVADLLQDQFGLALGRFTTCGSKTIRRVFIRQSKPTPQTLRVIRRNNNLAYLLKRSELAPADLVMCQEKLVQEAVDTLLDSGSRGQPTRDGHNKVYKSLSDVIEGKEGRFRETLLGKRVDYSGHSVIVVGPSLSLHQCGLPLEIAIKLFQLFVIRDLIKKRATSNVRIAKRKI
;
A
#
# COMPACT_ATOMS: atom_id res chain seq x y z
N MET A 1 -36.86 6.89 2.18
CA MET A 1 -35.67 6.63 1.34
C MET A 1 -36.04 5.88 0.07
N ASN A 2 -36.77 4.75 0.09
CA ASN A 2 -37.26 4.10 -1.14
C ASN A 2 -38.04 5.06 -2.07
N ARG A 3 -38.94 5.89 -1.51
CA ARG A 3 -39.59 7.01 -2.24
C ARG A 3 -38.65 8.14 -2.69
N ARG A 4 -37.55 8.38 -1.97
CA ARG A 4 -36.58 9.48 -2.23
C ARG A 4 -35.52 9.04 -3.27
N LEU A 5 -35.27 7.74 -3.38
CA LEU A 5 -34.38 7.08 -4.35
C LEU A 5 -35.17 6.45 -5.53
N ASN A 6 -36.48 6.68 -5.60
CA ASN A 6 -37.38 6.11 -6.62
C ASN A 6 -37.31 4.57 -6.78
N LEU A 7 -37.04 3.86 -5.68
CA LEU A 7 -36.96 2.40 -5.67
C LEU A 7 -38.32 1.80 -5.30
N ASP A 8 -38.92 1.03 -6.19
CA ASP A 8 -40.17 0.28 -5.95
C ASP A 8 -39.88 -1.04 -5.22
N ILE A 9 -39.81 -0.99 -3.90
CA ILE A 9 -39.48 -2.15 -3.05
C ILE A 9 -40.50 -2.30 -1.92
N PRO A 10 -41.10 -3.49 -1.75
CA PRO A 10 -41.99 -3.81 -0.63
C PRO A 10 -41.32 -3.55 0.72
N GLN A 11 -42.04 -2.92 1.65
CA GLN A 11 -41.50 -2.53 2.96
C GLN A 11 -41.02 -3.70 3.84
N ASN A 12 -41.48 -4.93 3.55
CA ASN A 12 -41.10 -6.13 4.30
C ASN A 12 -39.78 -6.76 3.82
N ASN A 13 -39.14 -6.23 2.78
CA ASN A 13 -37.89 -6.79 2.27
C ASN A 13 -36.67 -6.28 3.05
N THR A 14 -36.03 -7.17 3.81
CA THR A 14 -34.86 -6.87 4.65
C THR A 14 -33.52 -7.12 3.93
N PHE A 15 -33.50 -7.74 2.75
CA PHE A 15 -32.27 -8.14 2.04
C PHE A 15 -31.66 -7.03 1.16
N LEU A 16 -30.31 -6.97 1.16
CA LEU A 16 -29.52 -6.03 0.36
C LEU A 16 -29.47 -6.40 -1.10
N LEU A 17 -30.03 -5.56 -1.96
CA LEU A 17 -30.02 -5.77 -3.40
C LEU A 17 -28.91 -4.90 -4.03
N PRO A 18 -28.25 -5.36 -5.11
CA PRO A 18 -27.15 -4.62 -5.75
C PRO A 18 -27.53 -3.18 -6.15
N ARG A 19 -28.79 -2.96 -6.55
CA ARG A 19 -29.32 -1.63 -6.88
C ARG A 19 -29.34 -0.66 -5.68
N ASP A 20 -29.46 -1.18 -4.46
CA ASP A 20 -29.47 -0.37 -3.23
C ASP A 20 -28.07 0.20 -2.96
N VAL A 21 -27.02 -0.58 -3.28
CA VAL A 21 -25.62 -0.17 -3.16
C VAL A 21 -25.29 0.90 -4.20
N LEU A 22 -25.72 0.69 -5.44
CA LEU A 22 -25.51 1.66 -6.53
C LEU A 22 -26.18 3.00 -6.24
N ALA A 23 -27.46 2.99 -5.84
CA ALA A 23 -28.20 4.20 -5.51
C ALA A 23 -27.61 4.96 -4.30
N ALA A 24 -27.14 4.25 -3.27
CA ALA A 24 -26.46 4.86 -2.13
C ALA A 24 -25.11 5.47 -2.53
N THR A 25 -24.38 4.82 -3.45
CA THR A 25 -23.09 5.30 -3.94
C THR A 25 -23.24 6.56 -4.79
N ASP A 26 -24.22 6.58 -5.72
CA ASP A 26 -24.51 7.77 -6.55
C ASP A 26 -24.93 8.98 -5.69
N GLN A 27 -25.70 8.74 -4.63
CA GLN A 27 -26.10 9.81 -3.69
C GLN A 27 -24.88 10.38 -2.93
N LEU A 28 -23.97 9.53 -2.45
CA LEU A 28 -22.75 9.96 -1.76
C LEU A 28 -21.79 10.71 -2.69
N ILE A 29 -21.72 10.30 -3.96
CA ILE A 29 -20.96 11.01 -5.00
C ILE A 29 -21.57 12.40 -5.24
N GLY A 30 -22.89 12.48 -5.42
CA GLY A 30 -23.59 13.77 -5.62
C GLY A 30 -23.42 14.73 -4.44
N MET A 31 -23.40 14.23 -3.20
CA MET A 31 -23.11 15.02 -1.99
C MET A 31 -21.67 15.55 -1.97
N LYS A 32 -20.69 14.75 -2.42
CA LYS A 32 -19.28 15.16 -2.47
C LYS A 32 -18.99 16.24 -3.53
N PHE A 33 -19.77 16.27 -4.60
CA PHE A 33 -19.62 17.24 -5.70
C PHE A 33 -20.64 18.38 -5.67
N GLY A 34 -21.42 18.51 -4.59
CA GLY A 34 -22.33 19.64 -4.37
C GLY A 34 -23.58 19.64 -5.27
N THR A 35 -23.90 18.53 -5.93
CA THR A 35 -25.07 18.39 -6.80
C THR A 35 -26.26 17.70 -6.13
N GLY A 36 -26.12 17.30 -4.86
CA GLY A 36 -27.22 16.77 -4.04
C GLY A 36 -27.99 17.88 -3.31
N ILE A 37 -29.29 17.66 -3.06
CA ILE A 37 -30.09 18.53 -2.19
C ILE A 37 -29.46 18.47 -0.79
N LEU A 38 -28.81 19.56 -0.38
CA LEU A 38 -28.27 19.74 0.96
C LEU A 38 -29.39 20.29 1.84
N ASP A 39 -30.21 19.41 2.40
CA ASP A 39 -30.94 19.77 3.60
C ASP A 39 -29.94 19.67 4.76
N ASP A 40 -29.68 20.78 5.47
CA ASP A 40 -28.68 20.91 6.55
C ASP A 40 -28.86 19.91 7.72
N ASP A 41 -29.92 19.09 7.69
CA ASP A 41 -30.28 18.08 8.70
C ASP A 41 -30.04 16.61 8.27
N ASP A 42 -29.53 16.34 7.06
CA ASP A 42 -29.61 15.00 6.44
C ASP A 42 -28.57 13.97 6.94
N MET A 43 -27.47 14.38 7.60
CA MET A 43 -26.48 13.41 8.11
C MET A 43 -27.01 12.54 9.27
N ASN A 44 -27.98 13.04 10.05
CA ASN A 44 -28.53 12.34 11.21
C ASN A 44 -29.87 11.64 10.96
N HIS A 45 -30.50 11.82 9.80
CA HIS A 45 -31.82 11.27 9.49
C HIS A 45 -31.88 10.33 8.29
N LEU A 46 -30.88 9.45 8.15
CA LEU A 46 -31.09 8.14 7.53
C LEU A 46 -32.10 7.33 8.36
N LYS A 47 -33.42 7.65 8.22
CA LYS A 47 -34.53 6.94 8.89
C LYS A 47 -34.53 5.44 8.57
N ASN A 48 -33.83 5.04 7.50
CA ASN A 48 -33.57 3.64 7.19
C ASN A 48 -32.25 3.18 7.85
N LYS A 49 -32.37 2.48 8.99
CA LYS A 49 -31.24 1.90 9.74
C LYS A 49 -30.29 1.08 8.86
N ARG A 50 -30.80 0.45 7.79
CA ARG A 50 -30.00 -0.39 6.89
C ARG A 50 -29.05 0.42 6.01
N ILE A 51 -29.47 1.59 5.53
CA ILE A 51 -28.62 2.46 4.71
C ILE A 51 -27.60 3.19 5.58
N ARG A 52 -27.97 3.58 6.82
CA ARG A 52 -27.02 4.12 7.79
C ARG A 52 -25.91 3.13 8.13
N SER A 53 -26.27 1.88 8.45
CA SER A 53 -25.29 0.84 8.72
C SER A 53 -24.36 0.57 7.53
N VAL A 54 -24.87 0.67 6.29
CA VAL A 54 -24.03 0.53 5.09
C VAL A 54 -23.15 1.75 4.88
N ALA A 55 -23.65 2.96 5.07
CA ALA A 55 -22.86 4.19 4.96
C ALA A 55 -21.76 4.26 6.02
N ASP A 56 -22.07 3.91 7.28
CA ASP A 56 -21.10 3.81 8.38
C ASP A 56 -20.05 2.74 8.09
N LEU A 57 -20.48 1.55 7.61
CA LEU A 57 -19.56 0.48 7.20
C LEU A 57 -18.67 0.91 6.03
N LEU A 58 -19.23 1.60 5.03
CA LEU A 58 -18.46 2.11 3.88
C LEU A 58 -17.48 3.20 4.34
N GLN A 59 -17.91 4.12 5.20
CA GLN A 59 -17.06 5.18 5.74
C GLN A 59 -15.93 4.61 6.58
N ASP A 60 -16.20 3.63 7.45
CA ASP A 60 -15.19 2.98 8.27
C ASP A 60 -14.23 2.15 7.42
N GLN A 61 -14.74 1.29 6.54
CA GLN A 61 -13.89 0.38 5.76
C GLN A 61 -13.13 1.11 4.66
N PHE A 62 -13.78 1.98 3.88
CA PHE A 62 -13.10 2.72 2.81
C PHE A 62 -12.31 3.91 3.35
N GLY A 63 -12.81 4.62 4.36
CA GLY A 63 -12.08 5.75 4.97
C GLY A 63 -10.80 5.31 5.66
N LEU A 64 -10.86 4.25 6.48
CA LEU A 64 -9.64 3.67 7.08
C LEU A 64 -8.73 3.03 6.04
N ALA A 65 -9.28 2.37 5.02
CA ALA A 65 -8.47 1.80 3.94
C ALA A 65 -7.74 2.89 3.14
N LEU A 66 -8.42 3.98 2.77
CA LEU A 66 -7.84 5.11 2.05
C LEU A 66 -6.82 5.86 2.91
N GLY A 67 -7.12 6.10 4.19
CA GLY A 67 -6.18 6.71 5.14
C GLY A 67 -4.92 5.85 5.36
N ARG A 68 -5.08 4.52 5.42
CA ARG A 68 -3.95 3.58 5.45
C ARG A 68 -3.20 3.57 4.12
N PHE A 69 -3.91 3.68 3.00
CA PHE A 69 -3.32 3.71 1.67
C PHE A 69 -2.46 4.95 1.45
N THR A 70 -2.97 6.14 1.77
CA THR A 70 -2.20 7.41 1.68
C THR A 70 -0.99 7.38 2.61
N THR A 71 -1.18 6.95 3.86
CA THR A 71 -0.08 6.82 4.83
C THR A 71 0.96 5.80 4.38
N CYS A 72 0.54 4.67 3.80
CA CYS A 72 1.45 3.63 3.33
C CYS A 72 2.14 4.02 2.03
N GLY A 73 1.45 4.73 1.12
CA GLY A 73 2.01 5.34 -0.09
C GLY A 73 3.11 6.34 0.27
N SER A 74 2.80 7.31 1.13
CA SER A 74 3.78 8.29 1.63
C SER A 74 4.96 7.64 2.35
N LYS A 75 4.72 6.61 3.19
CA LYS A 75 5.80 5.85 3.85
C LYS A 75 6.63 5.02 2.88
N THR A 76 6.06 4.59 1.75
CA THR A 76 6.76 3.80 0.73
C THR A 76 7.62 4.71 -0.12
N ILE A 77 7.07 5.82 -0.61
CA ILE A 77 7.80 6.88 -1.29
C ILE A 77 8.96 7.36 -0.40
N ARG A 78 8.65 7.75 0.83
CA ARG A 78 9.67 8.19 1.79
C ARG A 78 10.71 7.11 2.08
N ARG A 79 10.36 5.82 2.13
CA ARG A 79 11.35 4.74 2.29
C ARG A 79 12.19 4.50 1.03
N VAL A 80 11.62 4.64 -0.16
CA VAL A 80 12.39 4.56 -1.41
C VAL A 80 13.41 5.68 -1.45
N PHE A 81 13.03 6.91 -1.07
CA PHE A 81 13.97 8.04 -1.01
C PHE A 81 14.96 7.96 0.18
N ILE A 82 14.55 7.49 1.37
CA ILE A 82 15.43 7.42 2.56
C ILE A 82 16.35 6.18 2.56
N ARG A 83 15.91 5.02 2.05
CA ARG A 83 16.78 3.82 1.93
C ARG A 83 17.76 3.90 0.76
N GLN A 84 17.63 4.89 -0.13
CA GLN A 84 18.71 5.31 -1.02
C GLN A 84 19.80 6.14 -0.31
N SER A 85 19.97 5.96 1.01
CA SER A 85 21.07 6.54 1.78
C SER A 85 22.46 6.11 1.29
N LYS A 86 22.55 5.04 0.48
CA LYS A 86 23.69 4.83 -0.42
C LYS A 86 23.34 5.36 -1.80
N PRO A 87 24.06 6.37 -2.32
CA PRO A 87 23.76 6.94 -3.62
C PRO A 87 23.93 5.86 -4.69
N THR A 88 22.89 5.66 -5.50
CA THR A 88 22.95 4.70 -6.62
C THR A 88 23.90 5.22 -7.69
N PRO A 89 24.46 4.35 -8.56
CA PRO A 89 25.28 4.79 -9.69
C PRO A 89 24.58 5.82 -10.59
N GLN A 90 23.26 5.72 -10.76
CA GLN A 90 22.47 6.69 -11.51
C GLN A 90 22.39 8.04 -10.79
N THR A 91 22.16 8.05 -9.46
CA THR A 91 22.17 9.29 -8.66
C THR A 91 23.53 9.98 -8.70
N LEU A 92 24.62 9.21 -8.60
CA LEU A 92 25.99 9.74 -8.69
C LEU A 92 26.28 10.36 -10.07
N ARG A 93 25.73 9.78 -11.14
CA ARG A 93 25.84 10.33 -12.50
C ARG A 93 25.17 11.69 -12.63
N VAL A 94 23.97 11.85 -12.05
CA VAL A 94 23.27 13.15 -12.00
C VAL A 94 24.10 14.18 -11.24
N ILE A 95 24.58 13.83 -10.04
CA ILE A 95 25.39 14.72 -9.20
C ILE A 95 26.66 15.15 -9.93
N ARG A 96 27.37 14.21 -10.58
CA ARG A 96 28.60 14.52 -11.31
C ARG A 96 28.36 15.48 -12.48
N ARG A 97 27.30 15.26 -13.26
CA ARG A 97 26.97 16.15 -14.40
C ARG A 97 26.53 17.53 -13.93
N ASN A 98 25.74 17.60 -12.86
CA ASN A 98 25.33 18.86 -12.26
C ASN A 98 26.53 19.65 -11.72
N ASN A 99 27.47 18.99 -11.04
CA ASN A 99 28.69 19.62 -10.53
C ASN A 99 29.59 20.12 -11.67
N ASN A 100 29.67 19.38 -12.78
CA ASN A 100 30.41 19.82 -13.97
C ASN A 100 29.78 21.07 -14.60
N LEU A 101 28.45 21.11 -14.73
CA LEU A 101 27.73 22.29 -15.23
C LEU A 101 27.93 23.50 -14.30
N ALA A 102 27.80 23.30 -12.99
CA ALA A 102 28.03 24.34 -12.00
C ALA A 102 29.48 24.87 -12.02
N TYR A 103 30.47 23.99 -12.23
CA TYR A 103 31.86 24.39 -12.39
C TYR A 103 32.08 25.21 -13.65
N LEU A 104 31.48 24.79 -14.77
CA LEU A 104 31.55 25.50 -16.05
C LEU A 104 30.97 26.91 -15.93
N LEU A 105 29.76 27.03 -15.38
CA LEU A 105 29.10 28.33 -15.16
C LEU A 105 29.90 29.26 -14.23
N LYS A 106 30.60 28.71 -13.24
CA LYS A 106 31.42 29.50 -12.31
C LYS A 106 32.75 29.95 -12.89
N ARG A 107 33.35 29.16 -13.79
CA ARG A 107 34.73 29.40 -14.26
C ARG A 107 34.81 30.14 -15.60
N SER A 108 33.74 30.12 -16.39
CA SER A 108 33.71 30.84 -17.66
C SER A 108 32.61 31.89 -17.66
N GLU A 109 33.00 33.14 -17.40
CA GLU A 109 32.17 34.32 -17.68
C GLU A 109 31.83 34.46 -19.18
N LEU A 110 32.53 33.71 -20.05
CA LEU A 110 32.39 33.65 -21.51
C LEU A 110 32.21 32.21 -22.04
N ALA A 111 31.53 31.32 -21.31
CA ALA A 111 31.19 30.01 -21.89
C ALA A 111 30.33 30.22 -23.16
N PRO A 112 30.70 29.61 -24.30
CA PRO A 112 29.83 29.61 -25.47
C PRO A 112 28.47 29.00 -25.10
N ALA A 113 27.38 29.65 -25.52
CA ALA A 113 26.02 29.21 -25.22
C ALA A 113 25.79 27.74 -25.62
N ASP A 114 26.34 27.33 -26.76
CA ASP A 114 26.24 25.96 -27.26
C ASP A 114 26.85 24.93 -26.29
N LEU A 115 27.97 25.27 -25.65
CA LEU A 115 28.64 24.38 -24.69
C LEU A 115 27.80 24.23 -23.41
N VAL A 116 27.16 25.31 -22.95
CA VAL A 116 26.24 25.29 -21.81
C VAL A 116 25.03 24.41 -22.13
N MET A 117 24.39 24.64 -23.28
CA MET A 117 23.26 23.84 -23.74
C MET A 117 23.60 22.34 -23.85
N CYS A 118 24.80 22.00 -24.34
CA CYS A 118 25.25 20.62 -24.36
C CYS A 118 25.36 20.01 -22.95
N GLN A 119 25.89 20.74 -21.97
CA GLN A 119 25.99 20.25 -20.59
C GLN A 119 24.62 20.13 -19.91
N GLU A 120 23.72 21.10 -20.14
CA GLU A 120 22.34 21.05 -19.67
C GLU A 120 21.61 19.82 -20.22
N LYS A 121 21.78 19.53 -21.51
CA LYS A 121 21.22 18.32 -22.14
C LYS A 121 21.72 17.03 -21.47
N LEU A 122 23.02 16.96 -21.13
CA LEU A 122 23.60 15.79 -20.44
C LEU A 122 23.03 15.62 -19.02
N VAL A 123 22.78 16.72 -18.31
CA VAL A 123 22.10 16.70 -17.00
C VAL A 123 20.67 16.22 -17.17
N GLN A 124 19.92 16.76 -18.14
CA GLN A 124 18.55 16.34 -18.43
C GLN A 124 18.46 14.85 -18.75
N GLU A 125 19.33 14.34 -19.63
CA GLU A 125 19.40 12.91 -19.96
C GLU A 125 19.70 12.03 -18.73
N ALA A 126 20.52 12.53 -17.80
CA ALA A 126 20.80 11.81 -16.55
C ALA A 126 19.57 11.72 -15.64
N VAL A 127 18.82 12.82 -15.55
CA VAL A 127 17.60 12.92 -14.75
C VAL A 127 16.49 12.08 -15.36
N ASP A 128 16.28 12.17 -16.68
CA ASP A 128 15.31 11.36 -17.41
C ASP A 128 15.59 9.88 -17.19
N THR A 129 16.84 9.43 -17.34
CA THR A 129 17.21 8.03 -17.12
C THR A 129 16.98 7.56 -15.67
N LEU A 130 17.21 8.44 -14.68
CA LEU A 130 16.97 8.14 -13.26
C LEU A 130 15.47 7.95 -12.98
N LEU A 131 14.63 8.79 -13.58
CA LEU A 131 13.18 8.77 -13.38
C LEU A 131 12.52 7.64 -14.16
N ASP A 132 12.76 7.59 -15.47
CA ASP A 132 12.19 6.61 -16.39
C ASP A 132 13.18 6.28 -17.52
N SER A 133 13.80 5.10 -17.41
CA SER A 133 14.78 4.59 -18.37
C SER A 133 14.17 4.14 -19.70
N GLY A 134 12.83 4.04 -19.82
CA GLY A 134 12.14 3.60 -21.04
C GLY A 134 11.72 4.72 -21.98
N SER A 135 11.65 5.96 -21.48
CA SER A 135 11.10 7.10 -22.23
C SER A 135 12.01 7.66 -23.32
N ARG A 136 13.34 7.49 -23.22
CA ARG A 136 14.31 8.02 -24.20
C ARG A 136 15.52 7.10 -24.37
N GLY A 137 15.58 6.38 -25.50
CA GLY A 137 16.80 5.72 -25.99
C GLY A 137 17.14 4.38 -25.34
N GLN A 138 18.41 3.96 -25.43
CA GLN A 138 18.86 2.69 -24.87
C GLN A 138 19.04 2.78 -23.35
N PRO A 139 18.49 1.82 -22.57
CA PRO A 139 18.61 1.82 -21.12
C PRO A 139 20.06 1.68 -20.68
N THR A 140 20.45 2.45 -19.66
CA THR A 140 21.80 2.39 -19.11
C THR A 140 22.02 1.03 -18.43
N ARG A 141 23.13 0.37 -18.77
CA ARG A 141 23.51 -0.94 -18.22
C ARG A 141 24.69 -0.82 -17.27
N ASP A 142 24.78 -1.75 -16.33
CA ASP A 142 25.94 -1.94 -15.48
C ASP A 142 27.07 -2.69 -16.21
N GLY A 143 28.21 -2.89 -15.52
CA GLY A 143 29.34 -3.65 -16.06
C GLY A 143 29.05 -5.13 -16.31
N HIS A 144 27.94 -5.67 -15.82
CA HIS A 144 27.46 -7.03 -16.06
C HIS A 144 26.32 -7.06 -17.09
N ASN A 145 26.16 -5.99 -17.90
CA ASN A 145 25.14 -5.85 -18.94
C ASN A 145 23.69 -5.89 -18.41
N LYS A 146 23.48 -5.69 -17.11
CA LYS A 146 22.15 -5.59 -16.51
C LYS A 146 21.67 -4.15 -16.55
N VAL A 147 20.43 -3.96 -17.01
CA VAL A 147 19.79 -2.65 -17.04
C VAL A 147 19.57 -2.15 -15.61
N TYR A 148 19.97 -0.90 -15.36
CA TYR A 148 19.63 -0.22 -14.11
C TYR A 148 18.11 0.02 -14.05
N LYS A 149 17.48 -0.36 -12.94
CA LYS A 149 16.06 -0.06 -12.69
C LYS A 149 15.89 1.43 -12.40
N SER A 150 15.00 2.10 -13.12
CA SER A 150 14.61 3.49 -12.88
C SER A 150 13.69 3.62 -11.66
N LEU A 151 13.40 4.85 -11.23
CA LEU A 151 12.44 5.09 -10.15
C LEU A 151 11.04 4.56 -10.50
N SER A 152 10.60 4.73 -11.74
CA SER A 152 9.34 4.18 -12.24
C SER A 152 9.32 2.65 -12.15
N ASP A 153 10.40 1.97 -12.57
CA ASP A 153 10.52 0.50 -12.47
C ASP A 153 10.50 -0.02 -11.03
N VAL A 154 10.94 0.80 -10.07
CA VAL A 154 10.90 0.45 -8.64
C VAL A 154 9.49 0.57 -8.09
N ILE A 155 8.66 1.46 -8.61
CA ILE A 155 7.30 1.69 -8.13
C ILE A 155 6.31 0.76 -8.82
N GLU A 156 6.43 0.63 -10.15
CA GLU A 156 5.52 -0.07 -11.04
C GLU A 156 5.91 -1.53 -11.31
N GLY A 157 5.03 -2.27 -11.97
CA GLY A 157 5.27 -3.67 -12.33
C GLY A 157 4.99 -4.67 -11.21
N LYS A 158 5.12 -5.96 -11.52
CA LYS A 158 4.82 -7.08 -10.59
C LYS A 158 5.72 -7.11 -9.36
N GLU A 159 7.01 -6.84 -9.58
CA GLU A 159 8.03 -6.68 -8.52
C GLU A 159 8.09 -5.23 -7.97
N GLY A 160 7.20 -4.35 -8.44
CA GLY A 160 7.13 -2.97 -8.00
C GLY A 160 6.75 -2.87 -6.53
N ARG A 161 7.25 -1.84 -5.85
CA ARG A 161 6.99 -1.60 -4.43
C ARG A 161 5.50 -1.49 -4.12
N PHE A 162 4.70 -0.98 -5.05
CA PHE A 162 3.26 -0.91 -4.84
C PHE A 162 2.63 -2.30 -4.66
N ARG A 163 2.93 -3.24 -5.55
CA ARG A 163 2.37 -4.60 -5.49
C ARG A 163 3.01 -5.44 -4.40
N GLU A 164 4.33 -5.40 -4.27
CA GLU A 164 5.07 -6.21 -3.29
C GLU A 164 4.95 -5.72 -1.85
N THR A 165 4.74 -4.41 -1.63
CA THR A 165 4.80 -3.82 -0.28
C THR A 165 3.46 -3.28 0.19
N LEU A 166 2.56 -2.83 -0.71
CA LEU A 166 1.24 -2.32 -0.29
C LEU A 166 0.17 -3.41 -0.35
N LEU A 167 0.10 -4.17 -1.44
CA LEU A 167 -0.95 -5.16 -1.66
C LEU A 167 -0.63 -6.52 -1.03
N GLY A 168 0.60 -7.01 -1.20
CA GLY A 168 1.11 -8.19 -0.50
C GLY A 168 2.01 -7.77 0.67
N LYS A 169 1.84 -8.36 1.85
CA LYS A 169 2.80 -8.22 2.95
C LYS A 169 3.07 -9.56 3.58
N ARG A 170 4.32 -9.78 3.99
CA ARG A 170 4.65 -10.85 4.91
C ARG A 170 4.03 -10.51 6.27
N VAL A 171 3.35 -11.49 6.86
CA VAL A 171 2.65 -11.34 8.13
C VAL A 171 3.26 -12.28 9.16
N ASP A 172 3.38 -11.77 10.38
CA ASP A 172 3.74 -12.60 11.53
C ASP A 172 2.57 -13.53 11.90
N TYR A 173 2.83 -14.55 12.72
CA TYR A 173 1.86 -15.59 13.09
C TYR A 173 1.27 -16.32 11.87
N SER A 174 2.13 -16.62 10.90
CA SER A 174 1.82 -17.44 9.74
C SER A 174 2.75 -18.65 9.67
N GLY A 175 2.29 -19.71 8.99
CA GLY A 175 3.04 -20.94 8.81
C GLY A 175 2.52 -21.72 7.61
N HIS A 176 3.37 -22.56 7.02
CA HIS A 176 3.04 -23.41 5.90
C HIS A 176 3.52 -24.84 6.17
N SER A 177 2.74 -25.83 5.75
CA SER A 177 3.07 -27.24 5.85
C SER A 177 2.41 -28.03 4.71
N VAL A 178 2.84 -29.28 4.52
CA VAL A 178 2.26 -30.18 3.54
C VAL A 178 0.90 -30.66 4.05
N ILE A 179 -0.09 -30.68 3.15
CA ILE A 179 -1.44 -31.13 3.47
C ILE A 179 -1.52 -32.65 3.27
N VAL A 180 -2.03 -33.35 4.28
CA VAL A 180 -2.26 -34.80 4.26
C VAL A 180 -3.74 -35.06 4.57
N VAL A 181 -4.30 -36.13 4.00
CA VAL A 181 -5.72 -36.49 4.19
C VAL A 181 -5.96 -36.96 5.62
N GLY A 182 -6.91 -36.34 6.32
CA GLY A 182 -7.34 -36.70 7.67
C GLY A 182 -8.79 -37.19 7.69
N PRO A 183 -9.06 -38.48 7.38
CA PRO A 183 -10.41 -39.00 7.17
C PRO A 183 -11.29 -39.01 8.43
N SER A 184 -10.70 -38.93 9.62
CA SER A 184 -11.42 -38.90 10.91
C SER A 184 -11.83 -37.49 11.36
N LEU A 185 -11.45 -36.45 10.62
CA LEU A 185 -11.74 -35.06 10.99
C LEU A 185 -13.12 -34.62 10.48
N SER A 186 -13.83 -33.85 11.30
CA SER A 186 -15.07 -33.20 10.87
C SER A 186 -14.79 -32.03 9.93
N LEU A 187 -15.80 -31.60 9.14
CA LEU A 187 -15.67 -30.53 8.14
C LEU A 187 -15.10 -29.19 8.68
N HIS A 188 -15.35 -28.89 9.96
CA HIS A 188 -14.91 -27.66 10.62
C HIS A 188 -13.56 -27.80 11.35
N GLN A 189 -12.89 -28.94 11.23
CA GLN A 189 -11.65 -29.25 11.93
C GLN A 189 -10.49 -29.37 10.95
N CYS A 190 -9.27 -29.06 11.44
CA CYS A 190 -8.04 -29.34 10.72
C CYS A 190 -6.97 -29.84 11.71
N GLY A 191 -6.10 -30.73 11.25
CA GLY A 191 -4.94 -31.17 12.00
C GLY A 191 -3.80 -30.15 11.84
N LEU A 192 -3.22 -29.70 12.95
CA LEU A 192 -2.06 -28.82 12.94
C LEU A 192 -0.88 -29.51 13.64
N PRO A 193 0.30 -29.61 13.01
CA PRO A 193 1.50 -30.13 13.67
C PRO A 193 1.80 -29.36 14.95
N LEU A 194 2.16 -30.09 16.02
CA LEU A 194 2.39 -29.51 17.33
C LEU A 194 3.46 -28.40 17.31
N GLU A 195 4.53 -28.61 16.56
CA GLU A 195 5.63 -27.65 16.42
C GLU A 195 5.16 -26.30 15.85
N ILE A 196 4.28 -26.35 14.83
CA ILE A 196 3.70 -25.16 14.20
C ILE A 196 2.71 -24.50 15.17
N ALA A 197 1.85 -25.29 15.82
CA ALA A 197 0.89 -24.80 16.79
C ALA A 197 1.58 -24.05 17.94
N ILE A 198 2.62 -24.63 18.53
CA ILE A 198 3.39 -24.01 19.61
C ILE A 198 3.96 -22.66 19.16
N LYS A 199 4.48 -22.57 17.93
CA LYS A 199 5.07 -21.34 17.42
C LYS A 199 4.04 -20.25 17.14
N LEU A 200 2.92 -20.61 16.50
CA LEU A 200 1.83 -19.68 16.20
C LEU A 200 1.17 -19.14 17.48
N PHE A 201 0.96 -20.01 18.47
CA PHE A 201 0.26 -19.67 19.70
C PHE A 201 1.18 -19.31 20.87
N GLN A 202 2.49 -19.11 20.63
CA GLN A 202 3.50 -18.91 21.67
C GLN A 202 3.12 -17.85 22.72
N LEU A 203 2.55 -16.71 22.29
CA LEU A 203 2.11 -15.66 23.22
C LEU A 203 0.94 -16.09 24.09
N PHE A 204 -0.01 -16.83 23.54
CA PHE A 204 -1.18 -17.31 24.29
C PHE A 204 -0.75 -18.35 25.33
N VAL A 205 0.14 -19.28 24.94
CA VAL A 205 0.70 -20.29 25.85
C VAL A 205 1.48 -19.62 26.99
N ILE A 206 2.36 -18.66 26.68
CA ILE A 206 3.10 -17.91 27.71
C ILE A 206 2.14 -17.18 28.66
N ARG A 207 1.11 -16.51 28.13
CA ARG A 207 0.11 -15.78 28.94
C ARG A 207 -0.61 -16.73 29.90
N ASP A 208 -0.99 -17.90 29.42
CA ASP A 208 -1.70 -18.90 30.23
C ASP A 208 -0.81 -19.50 31.32
N LEU A 209 0.47 -19.79 31.03
CA LEU A 209 1.44 -20.28 32.02
C LEU A 209 1.65 -19.28 33.16
N ILE A 210 1.68 -17.98 32.86
CA ILE A 210 1.80 -16.92 33.86
C ILE A 210 0.51 -16.81 34.69
N LYS A 211 -0.67 -16.82 34.04
CA LYS A 211 -1.96 -16.76 34.73
C LYS A 211 -2.16 -17.92 35.71
N LYS A 212 -1.79 -19.13 35.31
CA LYS A 212 -1.87 -20.35 36.14
C LYS A 212 -0.77 -20.42 37.21
N ARG A 213 0.07 -19.39 37.35
CA ARG A 213 1.23 -19.32 38.26
C ARG A 213 2.24 -20.46 38.06
N ALA A 214 2.25 -21.11 36.90
CA ALA A 214 3.22 -22.16 36.56
C ALA A 214 4.62 -21.59 36.25
N THR A 215 4.68 -20.31 35.91
CA THR A 215 5.91 -19.54 35.67
C THR A 215 5.74 -18.11 36.14
N SER A 216 6.77 -17.52 36.75
CA SER A 216 6.74 -16.14 37.25
C SER A 216 7.04 -15.08 36.19
N ASN A 217 7.69 -15.45 35.07
CA ASN A 217 8.09 -14.48 34.06
C ASN A 217 8.05 -15.04 32.62
N VAL A 218 7.97 -14.12 31.66
CA VAL A 218 7.91 -14.41 30.21
C VAL A 218 9.15 -15.17 29.72
N ARG A 219 10.33 -14.87 30.27
CA ARG A 219 11.61 -15.47 29.85
C ARG A 219 11.73 -16.95 30.23
N ILE A 220 11.23 -17.33 31.41
CA ILE A 220 11.19 -18.72 31.88
C ILE A 220 10.10 -19.47 31.12
N ALA A 221 8.93 -18.87 30.92
CA ALA A 221 7.85 -19.45 30.12
C ALA A 221 8.33 -19.78 28.69
N LYS A 222 9.04 -18.85 28.05
CA LYS A 222 9.61 -19.06 26.71
C LYS A 222 10.68 -20.16 26.63
N ARG A 223 11.33 -20.51 27.75
CA ARG A 223 12.31 -21.61 27.81
C ARG A 223 11.68 -22.98 28.08
N LYS A 224 10.47 -22.99 28.68
CA LYS A 224 9.71 -24.22 28.93
C LYS A 224 8.89 -24.69 27.73
N ILE A 225 8.68 -23.80 26.76
CA ILE A 225 8.00 -24.02 25.47
C ILE A 225 9.07 -24.26 24.42
#